data_AF-A0A285EAR3-F1
#
_entry.id   AF-A0A285EAR3-F1
#
_cell.length_a   1.000
_cell.length_b   1.000
_cell.length_c   1.000
_cell.angle_alpha   90.00
_cell.angle_beta   90.00
_cell.angle_gamma   90.00
#
_symmetry.space_group_name_H-M   'P 1'
#
loop_
_entity.id
_entity.type
_entity.pdbx_description
1 polymer ?
#
loop_
_entity_poly.entity_id
_entity_poly.type
_entity_poly.pdbx_seq_one_letter_code
_entity_poly.pdbx_strand_id
1 'polypeptide(L)'
;MGPAIAFPVVTPDVWLLYAVAAVVAFLALWAGWTLTRLRRLEVRAARAWTVLDTQLQRRAALAAELAREHADAVGEARAARLATAARDARAVPAGDRELAENALGRELRDLPPGLPVALLADLDGTATRIGLARRFYNDAVRDTHLLRTRRLTGLLRLHASRPLPRFFDIEDDLREASSATGAGRARP
;
A
#
# COMPACT_ATOMS: atom_id res chain seq x y z
N MET A 1 55.36 -52.09 -16.57
CA MET A 1 55.60 -50.64 -16.67
C MET A 1 54.23 -49.97 -16.72
N GLY A 2 53.75 -49.44 -15.58
CA GLY A 2 52.50 -48.67 -15.52
C GLY A 2 52.81 -47.17 -15.69
N PRO A 3 51.99 -46.39 -16.42
CA PRO A 3 52.25 -44.97 -16.61
C PRO A 3 52.09 -44.20 -15.30
N ALA A 4 53.10 -43.39 -14.97
CA ALA A 4 53.06 -42.46 -13.86
C ALA A 4 52.01 -41.38 -14.17
N ILE A 5 50.93 -41.35 -13.39
CA ILE A 5 49.93 -40.28 -13.46
C ILE A 5 50.57 -39.04 -12.85
N ALA A 6 51.11 -38.16 -13.69
CA ALA A 6 51.53 -36.83 -13.28
C ALA A 6 50.28 -36.00 -13.02
N PHE A 7 49.93 -35.78 -11.76
CA PHE A 7 48.90 -34.83 -11.41
C PHE A 7 49.40 -33.42 -11.76
N PRO A 8 48.71 -32.66 -12.64
CA PRO A 8 49.12 -31.31 -12.95
C PRO A 8 49.11 -30.48 -11.66
N VAL A 9 50.24 -29.88 -11.32
CA VAL A 9 50.35 -28.97 -10.17
C VAL A 9 49.53 -27.74 -10.51
N VAL A 10 48.36 -27.61 -9.87
CA VAL A 10 47.51 -26.42 -10.02
C VAL A 10 48.29 -25.24 -9.45
N THR A 11 48.65 -24.28 -10.32
CA THR A 11 49.39 -23.10 -9.88
C THR A 11 48.51 -22.24 -8.96
N PRO A 12 49.10 -21.49 -8.01
CA PRO A 12 48.36 -20.57 -7.14
C PRO A 12 47.42 -19.62 -7.90
N ASP A 13 47.80 -19.21 -9.11
CA ASP A 13 46.99 -18.35 -9.99
C ASP A 13 45.67 -18.99 -10.42
N VAL A 14 45.67 -20.31 -10.66
CA VAL A 14 44.46 -21.04 -11.04
C VAL A 14 43.49 -21.12 -9.85
N TRP A 15 43.99 -21.33 -8.64
CA TRP A 15 43.17 -21.26 -7.43
C TRP A 15 42.61 -19.86 -7.19
N LEU A 16 43.40 -18.82 -7.46
CA LEU A 16 42.93 -17.43 -7.40
C LEU A 16 41.79 -17.19 -8.40
N LEU A 17 41.93 -17.65 -9.65
CA LEU A 17 40.88 -17.54 -10.67
C LEU A 17 39.59 -18.26 -10.24
N TYR A 18 39.69 -19.47 -9.70
CA TYR A 18 38.52 -20.19 -9.18
C TYR A 18 37.88 -19.47 -8.00
N ALA A 19 38.67 -18.92 -7.08
CA ALA A 19 38.16 -18.15 -5.95
C ALA A 19 37.41 -16.89 -6.43
N VAL A 20 37.98 -16.15 -7.38
CA VAL A 20 37.33 -14.98 -7.98
C VAL A 20 36.04 -15.39 -8.71
N ALA A 21 36.08 -16.45 -9.52
CA ALA A 21 34.90 -16.96 -10.22
C ALA A 21 33.78 -17.37 -9.24
N ALA A 22 34.13 -18.05 -8.14
CA ALA A 22 33.19 -18.43 -7.10
C ALA A 22 32.57 -17.21 -6.41
N VAL A 23 33.36 -16.18 -6.10
CA VAL A 23 32.88 -14.91 -5.53
C VAL A 23 31.93 -14.21 -6.49
N VAL A 24 32.28 -14.13 -7.78
CA VAL A 24 31.42 -13.51 -8.80
C VAL A 24 30.11 -14.27 -8.96
N ALA A 25 30.15 -15.61 -9.03
CA ALA A 25 28.95 -16.44 -9.10
C ALA A 25 28.06 -16.26 -7.87
N PHE A 26 28.65 -16.22 -6.68
CA PHE A 26 27.92 -15.96 -5.43
C PHE A 26 27.23 -14.58 -5.45
N LEU A 27 27.95 -13.52 -5.84
CA LEU A 27 27.39 -12.17 -5.95
C LEU A 27 26.27 -12.09 -6.98
N ALA A 28 26.40 -12.76 -8.13
CA ALA A 28 25.36 -12.80 -9.16
C ALA A 28 24.09 -13.50 -8.66
N LEU A 29 24.22 -14.66 -8.02
CA LEU A 29 23.10 -15.39 -7.41
C LEU A 29 22.42 -14.55 -6.32
N TRP A 30 23.21 -13.93 -5.46
CA TRP A 30 22.72 -13.09 -4.38
C TRP A 30 21.98 -11.83 -4.89
N ALA A 31 22.51 -11.17 -5.92
CA ALA A 31 21.88 -10.04 -6.57
C ALA A 31 20.56 -10.45 -7.26
N GLY A 32 20.54 -11.58 -7.98
CA GLY A 32 19.34 -12.12 -8.61
C GLY A 32 18.23 -12.45 -7.60
N TRP A 33 18.60 -13.09 -6.49
CA TRP A 33 17.66 -13.37 -5.38
C TRP A 33 17.10 -12.08 -4.77
N THR A 34 17.95 -11.08 -4.54
CA THR A 34 17.53 -9.79 -3.97
C THR A 34 16.58 -9.03 -4.90
N LEU A 35 16.87 -9.00 -6.20
CA LEU A 35 16.03 -8.36 -7.22
C LEU A 35 14.65 -9.02 -7.33
N THR A 36 14.60 -10.36 -7.34
CA THR A 36 13.32 -11.09 -7.40
C THR A 36 12.48 -10.85 -6.15
N ARG A 37 13.12 -10.81 -4.97
CA ARG A 37 12.45 -10.49 -3.71
C ARG A 37 11.89 -9.06 -3.71
N LEU A 38 12.65 -8.08 -4.18
CA LEU A 38 12.19 -6.69 -4.28
C LEU A 38 10.99 -6.57 -5.24
N ARG A 39 11.07 -7.17 -6.43
CA ARG A 39 9.95 -7.18 -7.40
C ARG A 39 8.67 -7.76 -6.80
N ARG A 40 8.77 -8.83 -6.00
CA ARG A 40 7.61 -9.42 -5.31
C ARG A 40 6.97 -8.46 -4.31
N LEU A 41 7.77 -7.70 -3.56
CA LEU A 41 7.25 -6.69 -2.62
C LEU A 41 6.61 -5.51 -3.35
N GLU A 42 7.22 -5.01 -4.42
CA GLU A 42 6.64 -3.93 -5.24
C GLU A 42 5.29 -4.34 -5.84
N VAL A 43 5.21 -5.56 -6.39
CA VAL A 43 3.95 -6.11 -6.91
C VAL A 43 2.90 -6.27 -5.82
N ARG A 44 3.31 -6.66 -4.60
CA ARG A 44 2.40 -6.77 -3.44
C ARG A 44 1.87 -5.39 -3.03
N ALA A 45 2.73 -4.38 -2.96
CA ALA A 45 2.33 -3.02 -2.64
C ALA A 45 1.39 -2.44 -3.72
N ALA A 46 1.69 -2.67 -5.00
CA ALA A 46 0.83 -2.25 -6.10
C ALA A 46 -0.57 -2.91 -6.04
N ARG A 47 -0.63 -4.21 -5.75
CA ARG A 47 -1.91 -4.92 -5.58
C ARG A 47 -2.70 -4.41 -4.37
N ALA A 48 -2.02 -4.18 -3.25
CA ALA A 48 -2.65 -3.62 -2.05
C ALA A 48 -3.19 -2.21 -2.32
N TRP A 49 -2.47 -1.40 -3.09
CA TRP A 49 -2.94 -0.09 -3.55
C TRP A 49 -4.19 -0.21 -4.41
N THR A 50 -4.24 -1.11 -5.38
CA THR A 50 -5.44 -1.31 -6.22
C THR A 50 -6.67 -1.69 -5.39
N VAL A 51 -6.50 -2.54 -4.38
CA VAL A 51 -7.60 -2.91 -3.46
C VAL A 51 -8.08 -1.69 -2.68
N LEU A 52 -7.17 -0.91 -2.13
CA LEU A 52 -7.49 0.33 -1.41
C LEU A 52 -8.21 1.34 -2.32
N ASP A 53 -7.66 1.62 -3.50
CA ASP A 53 -8.24 2.54 -4.48
C ASP A 53 -9.66 2.12 -4.88
N THR A 54 -9.89 0.82 -5.09
CA THR A 54 -11.24 0.30 -5.39
C THR A 54 -12.25 0.66 -4.29
N GLN A 55 -11.87 0.56 -3.01
CA GLN A 55 -12.77 0.91 -1.91
C GLN A 55 -12.97 2.43 -1.79
N LEU A 56 -11.93 3.23 -2.03
CA LEU A 56 -12.02 4.69 -2.08
C LEU A 56 -12.96 5.16 -3.20
N GLN A 57 -12.83 4.58 -4.40
CA GLN A 57 -13.72 4.83 -5.53
C GLN A 57 -15.17 4.45 -5.24
N ARG A 58 -15.39 3.32 -4.53
CA ARG A 58 -16.73 2.91 -4.06
C ARG A 58 -17.31 3.92 -3.08
N ARG A 59 -16.53 4.42 -2.12
CA ARG A 59 -16.99 5.46 -1.19
C ARG A 59 -17.40 6.74 -1.93
N ALA A 60 -16.58 7.20 -2.87
CA ALA A 60 -16.91 8.34 -3.70
C ALA A 60 -18.16 8.10 -4.57
N ALA A 61 -18.43 6.86 -4.99
CA ALA A 61 -19.68 6.50 -5.67
C ALA A 61 -20.91 6.66 -4.79
N LEU A 62 -20.87 6.06 -3.60
CA LEU A 62 -21.98 6.14 -2.64
C LEU A 62 -22.23 7.60 -2.22
N ALA A 63 -21.19 8.40 -2.05
CA ALA A 63 -21.33 9.83 -1.78
C ALA A 63 -21.96 10.61 -2.94
N ALA A 64 -21.57 10.32 -4.18
CA ALA A 64 -22.17 10.93 -5.37
C ALA A 64 -23.61 10.48 -5.62
N GLU A 65 -23.96 9.25 -5.25
CA GLU A 65 -25.34 8.74 -5.24
C GLU A 65 -26.18 9.49 -4.20
N LEU A 66 -25.70 9.59 -2.96
CA LEU A 66 -26.34 10.36 -1.89
C LEU A 66 -26.62 11.81 -2.31
N ALA A 67 -25.64 12.47 -2.92
CA ALA A 67 -25.76 13.85 -3.35
C ALA A 67 -26.77 14.06 -4.50
N ARG A 68 -27.00 13.04 -5.34
CA ARG A 68 -27.91 13.14 -6.49
C ARG A 68 -29.33 12.70 -6.16
N GLU A 69 -29.47 11.59 -5.43
CA GLU A 69 -30.74 10.91 -5.22
C GLU A 69 -31.41 11.31 -3.90
N HIS A 70 -30.65 11.87 -2.97
CA HIS A 70 -31.12 12.27 -1.64
C HIS A 70 -30.78 13.72 -1.30
N ALA A 71 -30.71 14.60 -2.31
CA ALA A 71 -30.39 16.01 -2.14
C ALA A 71 -31.34 16.72 -1.14
N ASP A 72 -32.64 16.40 -1.17
CA ASP A 72 -33.64 16.98 -0.27
C ASP A 72 -33.40 16.60 1.20
N ALA A 73 -32.98 15.35 1.45
CA ALA A 73 -32.69 14.85 2.78
C ALA A 73 -31.33 15.34 3.32
N VAL A 74 -30.34 15.51 2.43
CA VAL A 74 -28.99 16.01 2.76
C VAL A 74 -28.97 17.54 2.92
N GLY A 75 -29.86 18.23 2.21
CA GLY A 75 -29.88 19.67 2.00
C GLY A 75 -29.08 20.08 0.75
N GLU A 76 -29.70 20.86 -0.14
CA GLU A 76 -29.15 21.21 -1.47
C GLU A 76 -27.71 21.73 -1.44
N ALA A 77 -27.42 22.69 -0.57
CA ALA A 77 -26.08 23.26 -0.45
C ALA A 77 -25.03 22.23 -0.01
N ARG A 78 -25.42 21.27 0.85
CA ARG A 78 -24.53 20.19 1.30
C ARG A 78 -24.39 19.10 0.25
N ALA A 79 -25.47 18.76 -0.44
CA ALA A 79 -25.45 17.84 -1.58
C ALA A 79 -24.48 18.35 -2.67
N ALA A 80 -24.49 19.65 -2.97
CA ALA A 80 -23.55 20.26 -3.92
C ALA A 80 -22.07 20.15 -3.47
N ARG A 81 -21.80 20.39 -2.18
CA ARG A 81 -20.45 20.20 -1.61
C ARG A 81 -20.01 18.74 -1.64
N LEU A 82 -20.89 17.82 -1.25
CA LEU A 82 -20.63 16.39 -1.25
C LEU A 82 -20.36 15.86 -2.67
N ALA A 83 -21.14 16.29 -3.66
CA ALA A 83 -20.92 15.95 -5.07
C ALA A 83 -19.56 16.45 -5.58
N THR A 84 -19.14 17.64 -5.14
CA THR A 84 -17.84 18.20 -5.51
C THR A 84 -16.70 17.43 -4.84
N ALA A 85 -16.78 17.19 -3.53
CA ALA A 85 -15.79 16.39 -2.81
C ALA A 85 -15.67 14.96 -3.38
N ALA A 86 -16.79 14.34 -3.75
CA ALA A 86 -16.79 13.02 -4.39
C ALA A 86 -16.15 13.03 -5.78
N ARG A 87 -16.33 14.11 -6.57
CA ARG A 87 -15.68 14.26 -7.88
C ARG A 87 -14.18 14.47 -7.73
N ASP A 88 -13.76 15.34 -6.83
CA ASP A 88 -12.35 15.65 -6.57
C ASP A 88 -11.64 14.39 -6.05
N ALA A 89 -12.26 13.69 -5.11
CA ALA A 89 -11.82 12.39 -4.63
C ALA A 89 -11.89 11.29 -5.71
N ARG A 90 -12.24 11.55 -6.97
CA ARG A 90 -12.10 10.58 -8.08
C ARG A 90 -11.04 10.99 -9.08
N ALA A 91 -10.90 12.30 -9.29
CA ALA A 91 -10.04 12.89 -10.31
C ALA A 91 -8.57 13.01 -9.88
N VAL A 92 -8.30 13.06 -8.58
CA VAL A 92 -6.98 13.43 -8.05
C VAL A 92 -5.97 12.25 -8.09
N PRO A 93 -4.73 12.46 -8.60
CA PRO A 93 -3.65 11.47 -8.54
C PRO A 93 -3.22 11.13 -7.10
N ALA A 94 -2.56 9.98 -6.92
CA ALA A 94 -2.21 9.40 -5.61
C ALA A 94 -1.53 10.36 -4.58
N GLY A 95 -0.81 11.40 -5.02
CA GLY A 95 -0.12 12.34 -4.13
C GLY A 95 -1.03 13.32 -3.39
N ASP A 96 -2.07 13.83 -4.06
CA ASP A 96 -3.05 14.77 -3.48
C ASP A 96 -4.34 14.05 -3.05
N ARG A 97 -4.40 12.73 -3.29
CA ARG A 97 -5.57 11.89 -3.04
C ARG A 97 -5.99 11.91 -1.57
N GLU A 98 -5.04 11.90 -0.63
CA GLU A 98 -5.30 11.94 0.81
C GLU A 98 -6.13 13.17 1.20
N LEU A 99 -5.79 14.36 0.67
CA LEU A 99 -6.49 15.60 0.97
C LEU A 99 -7.93 15.57 0.46
N ALA A 100 -8.13 15.06 -0.76
CA ALA A 100 -9.46 14.92 -1.36
C ALA A 100 -10.32 13.91 -0.58
N GLU A 101 -9.73 12.78 -0.16
CA GLU A 101 -10.42 11.78 0.65
C GLU A 101 -10.74 12.28 2.06
N ASN A 102 -9.88 13.10 2.67
CA ASN A 102 -10.15 13.74 3.96
C ASN A 102 -11.30 14.77 3.85
N ALA A 103 -11.36 15.54 2.76
CA ALA A 103 -12.47 16.45 2.50
C ALA A 103 -13.79 15.71 2.32
N LEU A 104 -13.79 14.61 1.56
CA LEU A 104 -14.96 13.74 1.41
C LEU A 104 -15.37 13.11 2.75
N GLY A 105 -14.41 12.62 3.53
CA GLY A 105 -14.64 12.06 4.86
C GLY A 105 -15.32 13.06 5.80
N ARG A 106 -14.88 14.33 5.81
CA ARG A 106 -15.54 15.40 6.59
C ARG A 106 -16.99 15.61 6.19
N GLU A 107 -17.30 15.69 4.89
CA GLU A 107 -18.68 15.86 4.45
C GLU A 107 -19.59 14.66 4.82
N LEU A 108 -19.04 13.43 4.80
CA LEU A 108 -19.74 12.22 5.21
C LEU A 108 -19.90 12.07 6.74
N ARG A 109 -19.07 12.76 7.55
CA ARG A 109 -19.13 12.65 9.01
C ARG A 109 -20.37 13.30 9.61
N ASP A 110 -20.84 14.42 9.04
CA ASP A 110 -21.97 15.18 9.57
C ASP A 110 -23.23 15.03 8.69
N LEU A 111 -23.47 13.83 8.18
CA LEU A 111 -24.70 13.52 7.44
C LEU A 111 -25.94 13.69 8.35
N PRO A 112 -27.03 14.28 7.83
CA PRO A 112 -28.25 14.44 8.60
C PRO A 112 -28.95 13.08 8.84
N PRO A 113 -29.76 12.98 9.90
CA PRO A 113 -30.62 11.82 10.12
C PRO A 113 -31.70 11.73 9.02
N GLY A 114 -32.26 10.52 8.81
CA GLY A 114 -33.35 10.30 7.84
C GLY A 114 -32.90 9.80 6.46
N LEU A 115 -31.62 9.47 6.29
CA LEU A 115 -31.09 8.82 5.09
C LEU A 115 -31.44 7.33 5.03
N PRO A 116 -31.44 6.70 3.83
CA PRO A 116 -31.73 5.28 3.69
C PRO A 116 -30.75 4.42 4.49
N VAL A 117 -31.29 3.53 5.33
CA VAL A 117 -30.49 2.65 6.21
C VAL A 117 -29.54 1.77 5.41
N ALA A 118 -29.97 1.26 4.25
CA ALA A 118 -29.14 0.42 3.39
C ALA A 118 -27.89 1.16 2.89
N LEU A 119 -28.04 2.42 2.47
CA LEU A 119 -26.95 3.23 1.95
C LEU A 119 -25.95 3.62 3.06
N LEU A 120 -26.45 3.92 4.27
CA LEU A 120 -25.61 4.15 5.44
C LEU A 120 -24.82 2.88 5.82
N ALA A 121 -25.45 1.71 5.76
CA ALA A 121 -24.78 0.44 6.01
C ALA A 121 -23.70 0.13 4.96
N ASP A 122 -23.94 0.46 3.69
CA ASP A 122 -22.95 0.32 2.62
C ASP A 122 -21.75 1.27 2.80
N LEU A 123 -21.99 2.50 3.24
CA LEU A 123 -20.94 3.47 3.57
C LEU A 123 -20.09 2.97 4.73
N ASP A 124 -20.71 2.48 5.81
CA ASP A 124 -20.01 1.96 6.99
C ASP A 124 -19.19 0.70 6.67
N GLY A 125 -19.78 -0.23 5.93
CA GLY A 125 -19.08 -1.41 5.45
C GLY A 125 -17.90 -1.06 4.53
N THR A 126 -18.03 -0.01 3.73
CA THR A 126 -16.95 0.49 2.86
C THR A 126 -15.85 1.17 3.69
N ALA A 127 -16.19 1.96 4.70
CA ALA A 127 -15.23 2.57 5.62
C ALA A 127 -14.39 1.50 6.33
N THR A 128 -15.02 0.44 6.83
CA THR A 128 -14.31 -0.70 7.45
C THR A 128 -13.32 -1.36 6.48
N ARG A 129 -13.74 -1.58 5.22
CA ARG A 129 -12.87 -2.16 4.18
C ARG A 129 -11.71 -1.24 3.80
N ILE A 130 -11.92 0.08 3.78
CA ILE A 130 -10.85 1.07 3.55
C ILE A 130 -9.80 0.98 4.65
N GLY A 131 -10.23 0.95 5.93
CA GLY A 131 -9.32 0.82 7.07
C GLY A 131 -8.43 -0.42 6.97
N LEU A 132 -9.03 -1.57 6.66
CA LEU A 132 -8.28 -2.82 6.46
C LEU A 132 -7.35 -2.78 5.24
N ALA A 133 -7.82 -2.28 4.10
CA ALA A 133 -7.01 -2.18 2.88
C ALA A 133 -5.80 -1.25 3.07
N ARG A 134 -5.99 -0.12 3.78
CA ARG A 134 -4.92 0.82 4.11
C ARG A 134 -3.87 0.19 5.01
N ARG A 135 -4.27 -0.60 6.02
CA ARG A 135 -3.32 -1.36 6.85
C ARG A 135 -2.47 -2.31 6.00
N PHE A 136 -3.08 -3.12 5.14
CA PHE A 136 -2.35 -4.03 4.26
C PHE A 136 -1.42 -3.32 3.26
N TYR A 137 -1.85 -2.17 2.74
CA TYR A 137 -1.00 -1.33 1.90
C TYR A 137 0.21 -0.81 2.68
N ASN A 138 -0.01 -0.21 3.85
CA ASN A 138 1.04 0.34 4.69
C ASN A 138 2.03 -0.73 5.18
N ASP A 139 1.58 -1.95 5.45
CA ASP A 139 2.48 -3.07 5.76
C ASP A 139 3.34 -3.46 4.55
N ALA A 140 2.77 -3.51 3.34
CA ALA A 140 3.53 -3.78 2.13
C ALA A 140 4.54 -2.66 1.81
N VAL A 141 4.18 -1.40 2.08
CA VAL A 141 5.10 -0.26 2.01
C VAL A 141 6.24 -0.43 3.00
N ARG A 142 5.93 -0.72 4.27
CA ARG A 142 6.93 -0.95 5.32
C ARG A 142 7.90 -2.06 4.96
N ASP A 143 7.41 -3.21 4.49
CA ASP A 143 8.25 -4.33 4.02
C ASP A 143 9.21 -3.89 2.91
N THR A 144 8.73 -3.08 1.97
CA THR A 144 9.52 -2.55 0.86
C THR A 144 10.60 -1.59 1.36
N HIS A 145 10.27 -0.68 2.28
CA HIS A 145 11.22 0.23 2.92
C HIS A 145 12.31 -0.55 3.67
N LEU A 146 11.93 -1.52 4.51
CA LEU A 146 12.86 -2.36 5.30
C LEU A 146 13.83 -3.15 4.41
N LEU A 147 13.40 -3.62 3.23
CA LEU A 147 14.29 -4.32 2.30
C LEU A 147 15.27 -3.36 1.60
N ARG A 148 14.80 -2.16 1.22
CA ARG A 148 15.61 -1.15 0.52
C ARG A 148 16.65 -0.48 1.43
N THR A 149 16.43 -0.42 2.74
CA THR A 149 17.37 0.17 3.72
C THR A 149 18.49 -0.78 4.17
N ARG A 150 18.44 -2.08 3.82
CA ARG A 150 19.53 -3.02 4.16
C ARG A 150 20.83 -2.65 3.44
N ARG A 151 21.91 -2.44 4.21
CA ARG A 151 23.22 -1.94 3.72
C ARG A 151 23.75 -2.64 2.46
N LEU A 152 23.56 -3.96 2.35
CA LEU A 152 24.03 -4.74 1.21
C LEU A 152 23.29 -4.39 -0.09
N THR A 153 21.99 -4.04 -0.05
CA THR A 153 21.25 -3.61 -1.25
C THR A 153 21.62 -2.19 -1.66
N GLY A 154 21.95 -1.34 -0.67
CA GLY A 154 22.48 0.01 -0.85
C GLY A 154 23.77 0.06 -1.67
N LEU A 155 24.71 -0.85 -1.39
CA LEU A 155 26.04 -0.89 -2.04
C LEU A 155 25.96 -1.11 -3.56
N LEU A 156 24.97 -1.87 -4.04
CA LEU A 156 24.82 -2.13 -5.47
C LEU A 156 23.92 -1.13 -6.20
N ARG A 157 23.36 -0.12 -5.50
CA ARG A 157 22.42 0.90 -6.06
C ARG A 157 21.32 0.32 -6.97
N LEU A 158 20.94 -0.95 -6.79
CA LEU A 158 20.02 -1.71 -7.65
C LEU A 158 18.60 -1.13 -7.73
N HIS A 159 18.28 -0.17 -6.86
CA HIS A 159 16.97 0.39 -6.60
C HIS A 159 16.95 1.93 -6.71
N ALA A 160 18.03 2.57 -7.16
CA ALA A 160 18.15 4.03 -7.20
C ALA A 160 17.13 4.74 -8.11
N SER A 161 16.61 4.05 -9.13
CA SER A 161 15.76 4.68 -10.15
C SER A 161 14.26 4.64 -9.86
N ARG A 162 13.80 4.05 -8.74
CA ARG A 162 12.37 3.90 -8.44
C ARG A 162 11.96 4.67 -7.18
N PRO A 163 10.94 5.54 -7.25
CA PRO A 163 10.42 6.22 -6.06
C PRO A 163 9.95 5.18 -5.04
N LEU A 164 10.20 5.43 -3.75
CA LEU A 164 9.64 4.57 -2.71
C LEU A 164 8.13 4.78 -2.66
N PRO A 165 7.34 3.69 -2.50
CA PRO A 165 5.92 3.86 -2.22
C PRO A 165 5.76 4.62 -0.91
N ARG A 166 4.78 5.52 -0.87
CA ARG A 166 4.48 6.38 0.28
C ARG A 166 3.41 5.70 1.14
N PHE A 167 3.47 5.94 2.45
CA PHE A 167 2.36 5.57 3.32
C PHE A 167 1.13 6.39 2.93
N PHE A 168 -0.05 5.79 3.11
CA PHE A 168 -1.33 6.43 2.86
C PHE A 168 -2.07 6.65 4.17
N ASP A 169 -2.49 7.89 4.45
CA ASP A 169 -3.17 8.25 5.69
C ASP A 169 -4.42 9.13 5.48
N ILE A 170 -5.51 8.80 6.19
CA ILE A 170 -6.80 9.50 6.15
C ILE A 170 -7.30 9.64 7.59
N GLU A 171 -7.92 10.78 7.92
CA GLU A 171 -8.42 11.13 9.25
C GLU A 171 -9.53 10.19 9.81
N ASP A 172 -10.06 9.26 9.03
CA ASP A 172 -11.21 8.43 9.42
C ASP A 172 -10.89 7.37 10.49
N ASP A 173 -9.62 7.11 10.76
CA ASP A 173 -9.14 6.16 11.78
C ASP A 173 -9.60 6.47 13.21
N LEU A 174 -9.89 7.73 13.52
CA LEU A 174 -10.29 8.15 14.87
C LEU A 174 -11.62 7.52 15.31
N ARG A 175 -12.48 7.12 14.37
CA ARG A 175 -13.71 6.36 14.65
C ARG A 175 -13.42 4.91 15.02
N GLU A 176 -12.45 4.26 14.38
CA GLU A 176 -12.04 2.87 14.66
C GLU A 176 -11.29 2.76 16.01
N ALA A 177 -10.47 3.75 16.35
CA ALA A 177 -9.83 3.84 17.67
C ALA A 177 -10.84 4.10 18.80
N SER A 178 -11.86 4.92 18.54
CA SER A 178 -12.93 5.21 19.50
C SER A 178 -13.90 4.03 19.69
N SER A 179 -14.22 3.28 18.62
CA SER A 179 -15.06 2.07 18.72
C SER A 179 -14.33 0.90 19.39
N ALA A 180 -13.03 0.72 19.13
CA ALA A 180 -12.20 -0.28 19.82
C ALA A 180 -12.05 0.03 21.32
N THR A 181 -11.99 1.32 21.69
CA THR A 181 -11.94 1.75 23.10
C THR A 181 -13.31 1.58 23.79
N GLY A 182 -14.42 1.70 23.06
CA GLY A 182 -15.78 1.49 23.57
C GLY A 182 -16.17 0.02 23.79
N ALA A 183 -15.68 -0.89 22.94
CA ALA A 183 -15.99 -2.32 23.03
C ALA A 183 -15.27 -3.05 24.19
N GLY A 184 -14.26 -2.44 24.80
CA GLY A 184 -13.46 -3.02 25.88
C GLY A 184 -13.96 -2.77 27.31
N ARG A 185 -15.04 -2.00 27.50
CA ARG A 185 -15.54 -1.59 28.82
C ARG A 185 -16.93 -2.13 29.13
N ALA A 186 -17.10 -3.44 28.98
CA ALA A 186 -18.21 -4.18 29.57
C ALA A 186 -17.68 -5.51 30.13
N ARG A 187 -17.23 -5.48 31.39
CA ARG A 187 -17.23 -6.67 32.25
C ARG A 187 -17.90 -6.29 33.57
N PRO A 188 -18.80 -7.13 34.09
CA PRO A 188 -19.56 -6.87 35.31
C PRO A 188 -18.64 -6.74 36.54
#